data_AF-A0A7S2DC66-F1
#
_entry.id   AF-A0A7S2DC66-F1
#
_cell.length_a   1.000
_cell.length_b   1.000
_cell.length_c   1.000
_cell.angle_alpha   90.00
_cell.angle_beta   90.00
_cell.angle_gamma   90.00
#
_symmetry.space_group_name_H-M   'P 1'
#
loop_
_entity.id
_entity.type
_entity.pdbx_description
1 polymer ?
#
loop_
_entity_poly.entity_id
_entity_poly.type
_entity_poly.pdbx_seq_one_letter_code
_entity_poly.pdbx_strand_id
1 'polypeptide(L)'
;EALAYDNGAPHSRLPPLGWSSWVALGPDSGTAAAGAPIFDFCDEDSVTRSIDAYVSEEVGLYKAGYRHFHLDDCWADKERNASGFLQAERDHFPRGMKPIVDHAHSKGLTFGLYTCAGTHTCVGG
;
A
#
# COMPACT_ATOMS: atom_id res chain seq x y z
N GLU A 1 6.21 -33.63 3.00
CA GLU A 1 5.58 -32.44 3.58
C GLU A 1 6.17 -31.21 2.92
N ALA A 2 5.34 -30.22 2.57
CA ALA A 2 5.86 -28.92 2.12
C ALA A 2 6.31 -28.16 3.37
N LEU A 3 7.62 -27.96 3.52
CA LEU A 3 8.18 -27.12 4.58
C LEU A 3 8.08 -25.67 4.12
N ALA A 4 7.15 -24.90 4.70
CA ALA A 4 7.15 -23.45 4.54
C ALA A 4 8.38 -22.88 5.28
N TYR A 5 9.08 -21.94 4.67
CA TYR A 5 10.21 -21.24 5.29
C TYR A 5 9.69 -20.34 6.43
N ASP A 6 10.05 -20.64 7.67
CA ASP A 6 9.71 -19.82 8.85
C ASP A 6 10.82 -18.80 9.10
N ASN A 7 10.58 -17.55 8.70
CA ASN A 7 11.49 -16.43 8.95
C ASN A 7 11.25 -15.76 10.31
N GLY A 8 10.35 -16.29 11.15
CA GLY A 8 10.02 -15.74 12.46
C GLY A 8 9.25 -14.42 12.42
N ALA A 9 8.75 -13.98 11.26
CA ALA A 9 8.01 -12.72 11.16
C ALA A 9 6.72 -12.77 12.01
N PRO A 10 6.39 -11.68 12.73
CA PRO A 10 5.12 -11.60 13.45
C PRO A 10 3.94 -11.82 12.50
N HIS A 11 2.95 -12.61 12.95
CA HIS A 11 1.73 -12.90 12.19
C HIS A 11 1.90 -13.65 10.86
N SER A 12 3.08 -14.26 10.58
CA SER A 12 3.34 -14.96 9.30
C SER A 12 3.05 -16.47 9.30
N ARG A 13 2.70 -17.06 10.45
CA ARG A 13 2.39 -18.51 10.57
C ARG A 13 1.06 -18.91 9.94
N LEU A 14 0.17 -17.95 9.76
CA LEU A 14 -1.10 -18.12 9.06
C LEU A 14 -1.08 -17.21 7.83
N PRO A 15 -1.95 -17.47 6.83
CA PRO A 15 -2.09 -16.56 5.71
C PRO A 15 -2.28 -15.11 6.18
N PRO A 16 -1.50 -14.15 5.65
CA PRO A 16 -1.61 -12.76 6.08
C PRO A 16 -2.97 -12.18 5.69
N LEU A 17 -3.61 -11.51 6.64
CA LEU A 17 -4.86 -10.78 6.41
C LEU A 17 -4.53 -9.30 6.21
N GLY A 18 -4.81 -8.80 5.02
CA GLY A 18 -4.41 -7.46 4.60
C GLY A 18 -5.31 -6.83 3.56
N TRP A 19 -4.91 -5.65 3.10
CA TRP A 19 -5.51 -4.91 2.00
C TRP A 19 -4.41 -4.32 1.13
N SER A 20 -4.61 -4.29 -0.20
CA SER A 20 -3.72 -3.65 -1.18
C SER A 20 -4.46 -2.53 -1.91
N SER A 21 -3.75 -1.43 -2.23
CA SER A 21 -4.28 -0.29 -2.97
C SER A 21 -4.57 -0.56 -4.45
N TRP A 22 -4.04 -1.64 -5.03
CA TRP A 22 -4.09 -1.91 -6.48
C TRP A 22 -5.51 -1.97 -7.06
N VAL A 23 -6.46 -2.49 -6.30
CA VAL A 23 -7.87 -2.53 -6.71
C VAL A 23 -8.71 -1.80 -5.67
N ALA A 24 -8.76 -0.49 -5.80
CA ALA A 24 -9.55 0.36 -4.94
C ALA A 24 -10.66 1.07 -5.75
N LEU A 25 -11.84 1.19 -5.14
CA LEU A 25 -12.96 1.91 -5.74
C LEU A 25 -12.77 3.42 -5.49
N GLY A 26 -12.64 4.20 -6.57
CA GLY A 26 -12.70 5.67 -6.59
C GLY A 26 -13.86 6.24 -5.77
N PRO A 27 -13.70 7.27 -4.90
CA PRO A 27 -14.84 8.08 -4.51
C PRO A 27 -15.33 8.82 -5.76
N ASP A 28 -16.62 8.68 -6.07
CA ASP A 28 -17.39 9.47 -7.03
C ASP A 28 -16.66 9.89 -8.32
N SER A 29 -16.63 9.02 -9.34
CA SER A 29 -16.53 9.52 -10.72
C SER A 29 -17.82 10.21 -11.19
N GLY A 30 -18.88 10.24 -10.36
CA GLY A 30 -20.16 10.91 -10.64
C GLY A 30 -20.84 10.47 -11.96
N THR A 31 -20.32 9.44 -12.60
CA THR A 31 -20.71 9.00 -13.91
C THR A 31 -20.84 7.50 -13.84
N ALA A 32 -21.92 6.96 -14.40
CA ALA A 32 -22.12 5.53 -14.64
C ALA A 32 -21.09 4.94 -15.64
N ALA A 33 -19.90 5.54 -15.75
CA ALA A 33 -18.82 5.29 -16.69
C ALA A 33 -17.49 4.97 -15.99
N ALA A 34 -17.49 4.52 -14.73
CA ALA A 34 -16.34 3.82 -14.17
C ALA A 34 -16.30 2.40 -14.79
N GLY A 35 -15.91 2.31 -16.07
CA GLY A 35 -15.83 1.06 -16.83
C GLY A 35 -14.68 0.13 -16.42
N ALA A 36 -13.87 0.52 -15.44
CA ALA A 36 -12.77 -0.26 -14.86
C ALA A 36 -12.45 0.25 -13.44
N PRO A 37 -11.90 -0.58 -12.53
CA PRO A 37 -11.34 -0.11 -11.27
C PRO A 37 -10.26 0.95 -11.52
N ILE A 38 -10.12 1.90 -10.60
CA ILE A 38 -8.95 2.77 -10.55
C ILE A 38 -7.80 1.90 -10.04
N PHE A 39 -6.72 1.81 -10.81
CA PHE A 39 -5.63 0.86 -10.57
C PHE A 39 -4.59 1.32 -9.53
N ASP A 40 -4.72 2.50 -8.93
CA ASP A 40 -4.09 2.85 -7.65
C ASP A 40 -4.59 4.23 -7.17
N PHE A 41 -4.64 4.43 -5.85
CA PHE A 41 -4.66 5.76 -5.23
C PHE A 41 -3.25 6.13 -4.78
N CYS A 42 -2.59 6.95 -5.59
CA CYS A 42 -1.16 7.22 -5.51
C CYS A 42 -0.84 8.57 -4.87
N ASP A 43 -1.44 8.94 -3.75
CA ASP A 43 -1.05 10.19 -3.09
C ASP A 43 -1.11 10.08 -1.57
N GLU A 44 -0.27 10.88 -0.93
CA GLU A 44 -0.07 10.86 0.51
C GLU A 44 -1.36 11.03 1.31
N ASP A 45 -2.28 11.88 0.85
CA ASP A 45 -3.55 12.12 1.53
C ASP A 45 -4.52 10.95 1.36
N SER A 46 -4.63 10.39 0.14
CA SER A 46 -5.48 9.23 -0.13
C SER A 46 -5.00 8.00 0.62
N VAL A 47 -3.69 7.74 0.67
CA VAL A 47 -3.14 6.62 1.44
C VAL A 47 -3.40 6.80 2.93
N THR A 48 -3.21 8.02 3.46
CA THR A 48 -3.48 8.33 4.87
C THR A 48 -4.96 8.11 5.22
N ARG A 49 -5.89 8.58 4.37
CA ARG A 49 -7.33 8.35 4.56
C ARG A 49 -7.70 6.86 4.50
N SER A 50 -7.11 6.10 3.58
CA SER A 50 -7.33 4.65 3.49
C SER A 50 -6.84 3.93 4.74
N ILE A 51 -5.69 4.32 5.32
CA ILE A 51 -5.22 3.78 6.60
C ILE A 51 -6.22 4.06 7.72
N ASP A 52 -6.70 5.29 7.84
CA ASP A 52 -7.66 5.67 8.89
C ASP A 52 -9.01 4.93 8.73
N ALA A 53 -9.51 4.79 7.50
CA ALA A 53 -10.71 4.01 7.21
C ALA A 53 -10.53 2.53 7.53
N TYR A 54 -9.38 1.95 7.16
CA TYR A 54 -9.07 0.55 7.36
C TYR A 54 -9.06 0.12 8.83
N VAL A 55 -8.64 1.02 9.73
CA VAL A 55 -8.64 0.79 11.19
C VAL A 55 -9.90 1.27 11.89
N SER A 56 -10.85 1.84 11.15
CA SER A 56 -12.11 2.31 11.73
C SER A 56 -13.00 1.14 12.19
N GLU A 57 -13.76 1.37 13.25
CA GLU A 57 -14.74 0.40 13.75
C GLU A 57 -15.91 0.22 12.76
N GLU A 58 -16.18 1.22 11.92
CA GLU A 58 -17.22 1.15 10.89
C GLU A 58 -16.86 0.12 9.80
N VAL A 59 -15.61 0.14 9.32
CA VAL A 59 -15.12 -0.85 8.36
C VAL A 59 -14.86 -2.20 9.04
N GLY A 60 -14.40 -2.21 10.30
CA GLY A 60 -14.32 -3.40 11.14
C GLY A 60 -13.22 -4.42 10.77
N LEU A 61 -12.46 -4.18 9.70
CA LEU A 61 -11.40 -5.08 9.22
C LEU A 61 -10.29 -5.27 10.26
N TYR A 62 -9.85 -4.19 10.91
CA TYR A 62 -8.85 -4.30 11.97
C TYR A 62 -9.35 -5.18 13.14
N LYS A 63 -10.61 -5.07 13.54
CA LYS A 63 -11.19 -5.96 14.57
C LYS A 63 -11.24 -7.42 14.12
N ALA A 64 -11.46 -7.66 12.83
CA ALA A 64 -11.49 -9.01 12.23
C ALA A 64 -10.10 -9.65 12.04
N GLY A 65 -9.01 -8.96 12.41
CA GLY A 65 -7.65 -9.51 12.36
C GLY A 65 -6.82 -9.09 11.15
N TYR A 66 -7.33 -8.19 10.31
CA TYR A 66 -6.58 -7.63 9.20
C TYR A 66 -5.53 -6.64 9.72
N ARG A 67 -4.25 -6.88 9.44
CA ARG A 67 -3.10 -6.13 10.01
C ARG A 67 -2.13 -5.59 8.97
N HIS A 68 -2.22 -6.06 7.72
CA HIS A 68 -1.28 -5.70 6.68
C HIS A 68 -1.90 -4.68 5.72
N PHE A 69 -1.34 -3.48 5.67
CA PHE A 69 -1.69 -2.48 4.67
C PHE A 69 -0.59 -2.43 3.61
N HIS A 70 -0.93 -2.71 2.36
CA HIS A 70 0.00 -2.68 1.24
C HIS A 70 -0.32 -1.51 0.32
N LEU A 71 0.65 -0.61 0.15
CA LEU A 71 0.65 0.31 -0.97
C LEU A 71 1.29 -0.41 -2.15
N ASP A 72 0.54 -0.53 -3.23
CA ASP A 72 0.96 -1.22 -4.45
C ASP A 72 1.89 -0.34 -5.29
N ASP A 73 1.83 -0.42 -6.63
CA ASP A 73 2.68 0.34 -7.55
C ASP A 73 2.57 1.87 -7.33
N CYS A 74 3.17 2.69 -8.21
CA CYS A 74 3.08 4.16 -8.25
C CYS A 74 3.65 4.97 -7.06
N TRP A 75 4.19 4.34 -6.02
CA TRP A 75 4.84 5.05 -4.90
C TRP A 75 6.25 5.57 -5.23
N ALA A 76 6.97 4.88 -6.11
CA ALA A 76 8.36 5.18 -6.42
C ALA A 76 8.48 6.17 -7.60
N ASP A 77 9.47 7.05 -7.52
CA ASP A 77 9.90 7.87 -8.64
C ASP A 77 10.49 6.97 -9.75
N LYS A 78 10.29 7.38 -11.01
CA LYS A 78 10.81 6.70 -12.20
C LYS A 78 12.33 6.64 -12.19
N GLU A 79 12.96 7.65 -11.60
CA GLU A 79 14.40 7.72 -11.48
C GLU A 79 14.84 7.42 -10.05
N ARG A 80 15.89 6.61 -9.93
CA ARG A 80 16.60 6.47 -8.67
C ARG A 80 17.27 7.78 -8.30
N ASN A 81 17.46 8.00 -7.00
CA ASN A 81 18.23 9.15 -6.56
C ASN A 81 19.70 9.04 -7.00
N ALA A 82 20.48 10.11 -6.80
CA ALA A 82 21.89 10.17 -7.21
C ALA A 82 22.79 9.07 -6.59
N SER A 83 22.33 8.41 -5.52
CA SER A 83 23.02 7.30 -4.86
C SER A 83 22.53 5.92 -5.33
N GLY A 84 21.60 5.86 -6.29
CA GLY A 84 21.05 4.62 -6.84
C GLY A 84 19.91 4.00 -6.02
N PHE A 85 19.40 4.67 -4.99
CA PHE A 85 18.27 4.17 -4.20
C PHE A 85 16.92 4.57 -4.80
N LEU A 86 15.91 3.73 -4.59
CA LEU A 86 14.52 4.10 -4.82
C LEU A 86 14.18 5.32 -3.95
N GLN A 87 13.40 6.23 -4.50
CA GLN A 87 12.87 7.40 -3.80
C GLN A 87 11.37 7.48 -4.07
N ALA A 88 10.63 8.12 -3.17
CA ALA A 88 9.20 8.34 -3.39
C ALA A 88 9.00 9.33 -4.54
N GLU A 89 7.94 9.13 -5.31
CA GLU A 89 7.50 10.10 -6.32
C GLU A 89 7.11 11.41 -5.60
N ARG A 90 7.66 12.54 -6.06
CA ARG A 90 7.68 13.79 -5.27
C ARG A 90 6.36 14.55 -5.31
N ASP A 91 5.58 14.41 -6.37
CA ASP A 91 4.29 15.09 -6.51
C ASP A 91 3.20 14.35 -5.73
N HIS A 92 3.28 13.02 -5.69
CA HIS A 92 2.40 12.10 -4.96
C HIS A 92 2.74 12.05 -3.47
N PHE A 93 4.03 12.00 -3.13
CA PHE A 93 4.55 11.82 -1.79
C PHE A 93 5.58 12.91 -1.44
N PRO A 94 5.16 14.19 -1.32
CA PRO A 94 6.07 15.32 -1.12
C PRO A 94 6.86 15.24 0.18
N ARG A 95 6.36 14.53 1.21
CA ARG A 95 7.08 14.28 2.47
C ARG A 95 7.80 12.92 2.50
N GLY A 96 7.83 12.22 1.37
CA GLY A 96 8.34 10.86 1.23
C GLY A 96 7.47 9.82 1.95
N MET A 97 7.94 8.56 1.99
CA MET A 97 7.15 7.46 2.55
C MET A 97 7.15 7.39 4.08
N LYS A 98 8.15 7.98 4.75
CA LYS A 98 8.33 7.83 6.20
C LYS A 98 7.09 8.27 7.01
N PRO A 99 6.48 9.44 6.76
CA PRO A 99 5.31 9.88 7.53
C PRO A 99 4.12 8.94 7.42
N ILE A 100 3.86 8.37 6.23
CA ILE A 100 2.77 7.41 6.01
C ILE A 100 3.05 6.09 6.74
N VAL A 101 4.28 5.59 6.63
CA VAL A 101 4.70 4.35 7.31
C VAL A 101 4.61 4.51 8.82
N ASP A 102 5.09 5.64 9.36
CA ASP A 102 4.96 5.97 10.79
C ASP A 102 3.48 6.06 11.20
N HIS A 103 2.62 6.65 10.37
CA HIS A 103 1.18 6.74 10.62
C HIS A 103 0.54 5.35 10.70
N ALA A 104 0.78 4.48 9.73
CA ALA A 104 0.30 3.09 9.74
C ALA A 104 0.74 2.34 11.01
N HIS A 105 2.03 2.43 11.36
CA HIS A 105 2.56 1.82 12.57
C HIS A 105 1.91 2.40 13.85
N SER A 106 1.63 3.69 13.89
CA SER A 106 0.95 4.33 15.04
C SER A 106 -0.46 3.78 15.28
N LYS A 107 -1.11 3.21 14.24
CA LYS A 107 -2.41 2.55 14.31
C LYS A 107 -2.32 1.04 14.57
N GLY A 108 -1.10 0.50 14.76
CA GLY A 108 -0.87 -0.93 14.97
C GLY A 108 -0.92 -1.77 13.70
N LEU A 109 -0.89 -1.15 12.52
CA LEU A 109 -0.75 -1.86 11.25
C LEU A 109 0.71 -2.19 10.97
N THR A 110 0.92 -3.16 10.10
CA THR A 110 2.18 -3.33 9.37
C THR A 110 2.01 -2.75 7.97
N PHE A 111 3.09 -2.23 7.39
CA PHE A 111 3.07 -1.57 6.09
C PHE A 111 3.93 -2.33 5.08
N GLY A 112 3.37 -2.64 3.91
CA GLY A 112 4.08 -3.23 2.78
C GLY A 112 4.17 -2.28 1.58
N LEU A 113 5.25 -2.43 0.82
CA LEU A 113 5.54 -1.67 -0.39
C LEU A 113 5.78 -2.63 -1.55
N TYR A 114 5.31 -2.24 -2.72
CA TYR A 114 5.49 -2.99 -3.95
C TYR A 114 6.84 -2.69 -4.64
N THR A 115 7.38 -3.70 -5.32
CA THR A 115 8.44 -3.55 -6.33
C THR A 115 8.34 -4.70 -7.33
N CYS A 116 9.09 -4.61 -8.43
CA CYS A 116 9.09 -5.62 -9.49
C CYS A 116 10.48 -6.27 -9.60
N ALA A 117 10.52 -7.59 -9.81
CA ALA A 117 11.73 -8.33 -10.18
C ALA A 117 12.05 -8.19 -11.69
N GLY A 118 11.98 -6.96 -12.19
CA GLY A 118 12.20 -6.57 -13.59
C GLY A 118 12.94 -5.25 -13.68
N THR A 119 13.05 -4.69 -14.88
CA THR A 119 13.65 -3.37 -15.08
C THR A 119 12.71 -2.22 -14.81
N HIS A 120 11.40 -2.49 -14.84
CA HIS A 120 10.31 -1.53 -14.60
C HIS A 120 9.18 -2.20 -13.81
N THR A 121 8.33 -1.40 -13.18
CA THR A 121 7.09 -1.86 -12.56
C THR A 121 5.99 -2.08 -13.59
N CYS A 122 4.84 -2.62 -13.15
CA CYS A 122 3.71 -2.90 -14.04
C CYS A 122 3.12 -1.62 -14.66
N VAL A 123 3.13 -0.50 -13.94
CA VAL A 123 2.69 0.81 -14.46
C VAL A 123 3.82 1.62 -15.11
N GLY A 124 5.00 1.03 -15.27
CA GLY A 124 6.13 1.64 -15.98
C GLY A 124 6.95 2.64 -15.15
N GLY A 125 6.94 2.50 -13.83
CA GLY A 125 7.97 3.08 -12.96
C GLY A 125 9.30 2.35 -13.09
#